data_AF-A0A960T0J9-F1
#
_entry.id   AF-A0A960T0J9-F1
#
_cell.length_a   1.000
_cell.length_b   1.000
_cell.length_c   1.000
_cell.angle_alpha   90.00
_cell.angle_beta   90.00
_cell.angle_gamma   90.00
#
_symmetry.space_group_name_H-M   'P 1'
#
loop_
_entity.id
_entity.type
_entity.pdbx_description
1 polymer ?
#
loop_
_entity_poly.entity_id
_entity_poly.type
_entity_poly.pdbx_seq_one_letter_code
_entity_poly.pdbx_strand_id
1 'polypeptide(L)'
;SYATLDGSNSVVAYVTPPANVLPTMGWTSSASTEVNNYEVSGVGGAFGVSRFANTVRYTGAAGNQSLGSRTLVLSGLMNVGSGTLTISSGAALRIGSTQELVLNAANAGIAISSTITDNTSGTSSLTIAGPSGVTLSGSNTYTGGTTITSGSLTLSGGTLGSGGLHVASGASLNIDTSQTISQAVTGSGAISTTKTTTLSGDFSGFSGTFAHSATSTSDSTAFISTLAASKDAAYSITTAQTNGQGLILGVFTGANTFELGSLSGVAGSLLRNSTSVNAGTINTLRVGNLNTDTEFAGTLGGGGGTVALEKVGNGTLTLSGTNAYTGDTLVSAGTLLVTGALGNTAVTVDGGTFGGTGVVGGSFSLDSGFFHVADLADPLDVTGTVTLFSGFGVGDLLGLNWSEVTNGTYTLINGTLGTGVFGSLANNSLISAFDLGSGRSAYFQEGSLQLVVVPEPGAALLGSLGVLALLRRRRA
;
A
#
# COMPACT_ATOMS: atom_id res chain seq x y z
N SER A 1 -10.72 -35.53 -8.27
CA SER A 1 -10.17 -34.20 -8.55
C SER A 1 -8.67 -34.23 -8.37
N TYR A 2 -7.91 -34.03 -9.44
CA TYR A 2 -6.46 -33.81 -9.42
C TYR A 2 -6.14 -32.32 -9.62
N ALA A 3 -4.91 -31.89 -9.29
CA ALA A 3 -4.47 -30.52 -9.47
C ALA A 3 -3.87 -30.33 -10.88
N THR A 4 -4.68 -29.86 -11.82
CA THR A 4 -4.25 -29.39 -13.16
C THR A 4 -5.04 -28.14 -13.50
N LEU A 5 -4.44 -27.17 -14.18
CA LEU A 5 -5.20 -26.05 -14.75
C LEU A 5 -5.97 -26.52 -15.99
N ASP A 6 -7.20 -26.02 -16.16
CA ASP A 6 -7.82 -26.01 -17.48
C ASP A 6 -7.27 -24.86 -18.33
N GLY A 7 -7.64 -24.83 -19.62
CA GLY A 7 -7.28 -23.73 -20.52
C GLY A 7 -7.85 -22.35 -20.14
N SER A 8 -8.50 -22.20 -18.97
CA SER A 8 -9.01 -20.96 -18.40
C SER A 8 -8.34 -20.58 -17.07
N ASN A 9 -7.22 -21.22 -16.71
CA ASN A 9 -6.50 -21.04 -15.44
C ASN A 9 -7.33 -21.37 -14.18
N SER A 10 -8.41 -22.15 -14.33
CA SER A 10 -9.14 -22.71 -13.20
C SER A 10 -8.54 -24.07 -12.82
N VAL A 11 -8.40 -24.35 -11.53
CA VAL A 11 -7.98 -25.69 -11.09
C VAL A 11 -9.11 -26.66 -11.33
N VAL A 12 -8.99 -27.44 -12.41
CA VAL A 12 -9.99 -28.44 -12.75
C VAL A 12 -9.56 -29.78 -12.23
N ALA A 13 -10.51 -30.41 -11.56
CA ALA A 13 -10.49 -31.80 -11.21
C ALA A 13 -10.31 -32.65 -12.48
N TYR A 14 -9.10 -33.12 -12.80
CA TYR A 14 -9.04 -34.26 -13.73
C TYR A 14 -9.77 -35.44 -13.04
N VAL A 15 -10.69 -36.07 -13.76
CA VAL A 15 -11.41 -37.28 -13.36
C VAL A 15 -11.12 -38.23 -14.50
N THR A 16 -10.32 -39.28 -14.29
CA THR A 16 -10.24 -40.32 -15.30
C THR A 16 -11.63 -40.98 -15.45
N PRO A 17 -12.06 -41.34 -16.67
CA PRO A 17 -13.34 -42.03 -16.93
C PRO A 17 -13.39 -43.40 -16.19
N PRO A 18 -14.58 -44.04 -16.09
CA PRO A 18 -14.85 -45.00 -15.03
C PRO A 18 -14.02 -46.30 -15.13
N ALA A 19 -13.72 -46.82 -13.94
CA ALA A 19 -13.18 -48.14 -13.58
C ALA A 19 -11.70 -48.42 -13.94
N ASN A 20 -10.80 -47.96 -13.08
CA ASN A 20 -9.79 -48.81 -12.45
C ASN A 20 -9.24 -48.12 -11.20
N VAL A 21 -9.08 -48.89 -10.12
CA VAL A 21 -8.49 -48.48 -8.84
C VAL A 21 -7.22 -47.69 -9.13
N LEU A 22 -7.17 -46.41 -8.76
CA LEU A 22 -5.93 -45.64 -8.86
C LEU A 22 -4.86 -46.42 -8.10
N PRO A 23 -3.68 -46.67 -8.70
CA PRO A 23 -2.63 -47.34 -7.97
C PRO A 23 -2.33 -46.55 -6.70
N THR A 24 -2.34 -47.22 -5.56
CA THR A 24 -1.83 -46.63 -4.32
C THR A 24 -0.32 -46.48 -4.49
N MET A 25 0.17 -45.24 -4.52
CA MET A 25 1.61 -45.03 -4.49
C MET A 25 2.10 -45.34 -3.09
N GLY A 26 2.75 -46.49 -2.90
CA GLY A 26 3.63 -46.67 -1.76
C GLY A 26 4.83 -45.76 -1.95
N TRP A 27 5.08 -44.80 -1.05
CA TRP A 27 6.27 -43.95 -1.11
C TRP A 27 7.60 -44.76 -1.09
N THR A 28 7.54 -46.06 -0.77
CA THR A 28 8.66 -46.98 -0.55
C THR A 28 8.91 -48.09 -1.60
N SER A 29 8.02 -48.38 -2.56
CA SER A 29 8.18 -49.50 -3.56
C SER A 29 8.96 -49.12 -4.85
N SER A 30 9.32 -50.05 -5.74
CA SER A 30 10.20 -49.78 -6.90
C SER A 30 9.64 -48.81 -7.98
N ALA A 31 10.53 -48.30 -8.84
CA ALA A 31 10.33 -47.18 -9.77
C ALA A 31 9.12 -47.32 -10.71
N SER A 32 8.28 -46.28 -10.79
CA SER A 32 7.31 -46.12 -11.88
C SER A 32 7.94 -45.29 -13.00
N THR A 33 7.78 -45.75 -14.24
CA THR A 33 8.21 -45.05 -15.47
C THR A 33 7.07 -44.27 -16.13
N GLU A 34 5.95 -44.04 -15.43
CA GLU A 34 4.71 -43.55 -16.04
C GLU A 34 4.18 -42.24 -15.44
N VAL A 35 3.60 -41.45 -16.34
CA VAL A 35 2.85 -40.19 -16.17
C VAL A 35 1.49 -40.47 -15.50
N ASN A 36 1.49 -41.20 -14.38
CA ASN A 36 0.27 -41.66 -13.71
C ASN A 36 -0.24 -40.67 -12.66
N ASN A 37 -1.55 -40.74 -12.39
CA ASN A 37 -2.18 -40.03 -11.29
C ASN A 37 -2.31 -40.98 -10.08
N TYR A 38 -1.94 -40.52 -8.89
CA TYR A 38 -1.90 -41.35 -7.69
C TYR A 38 -2.80 -40.80 -6.58
N GLU A 39 -3.46 -41.70 -5.86
CA GLU A 39 -4.06 -41.39 -4.56
C GLU A 39 -3.18 -41.94 -3.44
N VAL A 40 -2.97 -41.13 -2.40
CA VAL A 40 -2.01 -41.43 -1.34
C VAL A 40 -2.60 -41.08 0.03
N SER A 41 -2.72 -42.08 0.91
CA SER A 41 -3.33 -41.95 2.24
C SER A 41 -2.37 -42.19 3.42
N GLY A 42 -1.11 -42.57 3.16
CA GLY A 42 -0.15 -42.97 4.21
C GLY A 42 0.46 -41.81 5.00
N VAL A 43 0.69 -42.05 6.30
CA VAL A 43 1.50 -41.19 7.19
C VAL A 43 2.98 -41.26 6.81
N GLY A 44 3.70 -40.15 7.02
CA GLY A 44 5.03 -39.85 6.47
C GLY A 44 6.12 -40.94 6.51
N GLY A 45 7.08 -40.84 5.58
CA GLY A 45 8.29 -41.67 5.51
C GLY A 45 9.33 -41.13 4.52
N ALA A 46 10.54 -41.71 4.51
CA ALA A 46 11.55 -41.38 3.52
C ALA A 46 11.30 -42.12 2.20
N PHE A 47 11.57 -41.48 1.06
CA PHE A 47 11.50 -42.16 -0.24
C PHE A 47 12.62 -43.19 -0.39
N GLY A 48 12.24 -44.44 -0.66
CA GLY A 48 13.20 -45.51 -0.96
C GLY A 48 13.84 -45.36 -2.35
N VAL A 49 13.14 -44.73 -3.30
CA VAL A 49 13.56 -44.52 -4.70
C VAL A 49 13.03 -43.17 -5.23
N SER A 50 13.63 -42.66 -6.32
CA SER A 50 13.06 -41.50 -7.03
C SER A 50 11.70 -41.85 -7.64
N ARG A 51 10.80 -40.86 -7.67
CA ARG A 51 9.39 -41.03 -8.04
C ARG A 51 9.01 -40.10 -9.17
N PHE A 52 8.13 -40.60 -10.04
CA PHE A 52 7.55 -39.85 -11.15
C PHE A 52 6.04 -40.02 -11.09
N ALA A 53 5.33 -38.90 -11.11
CA ALA A 53 3.88 -38.86 -11.15
C ALA A 53 3.45 -37.69 -12.03
N ASN A 54 2.32 -37.82 -12.70
CA ASN A 54 1.65 -36.66 -13.28
C ASN A 54 1.02 -35.86 -12.15
N THR A 55 0.07 -36.46 -11.42
CA THR A 55 -0.55 -35.82 -10.26
C THR A 55 -0.62 -36.72 -9.04
N VAL A 56 -0.59 -36.12 -7.86
CA VAL A 56 -0.79 -36.81 -6.58
C VAL A 56 -1.94 -36.14 -5.83
N ARG A 57 -2.92 -36.94 -5.41
CA ARG A 57 -3.99 -36.55 -4.50
C ARG A 57 -3.73 -37.20 -3.14
N TYR A 58 -3.41 -36.38 -2.15
CA TYR A 58 -3.17 -36.83 -0.79
C TYR A 58 -4.45 -36.76 0.05
N THR A 59 -4.83 -37.88 0.66
CA THR A 59 -6.05 -38.08 1.46
C THR A 59 -5.76 -38.41 2.92
N GLY A 60 -4.49 -38.49 3.31
CA GLY A 60 -4.07 -38.86 4.66
C GLY A 60 -4.27 -37.76 5.71
N ALA A 61 -3.93 -38.07 6.97
CA ALA A 61 -3.80 -37.07 8.04
C ALA A 61 -2.53 -36.22 7.84
N ALA A 62 -2.04 -35.52 8.87
CA ALA A 62 -0.74 -34.84 8.77
C ALA A 62 0.39 -35.84 8.43
N GLY A 63 1.25 -35.50 7.47
CA GLY A 63 2.29 -36.40 6.98
C GLY A 63 3.52 -35.66 6.51
N ASN A 64 4.71 -36.21 6.78
CA ASN A 64 5.98 -35.66 6.32
C ASN A 64 6.70 -36.66 5.40
N GLN A 65 6.89 -36.28 4.14
CA GLN A 65 7.60 -37.07 3.15
C GLN A 65 8.99 -36.51 2.91
N SER A 66 10.02 -37.24 3.32
CA SER A 66 11.41 -36.82 3.12
C SER A 66 11.94 -37.38 1.80
N LEU A 67 12.45 -36.49 0.94
CA LEU A 67 13.03 -36.88 -0.34
C LEU A 67 14.41 -37.52 -0.17
N GLY A 68 15.18 -37.18 0.87
CA GLY A 68 16.55 -37.68 1.03
C GLY A 68 17.41 -37.42 -0.22
N SER A 69 18.15 -38.41 -0.73
CA SER A 69 18.90 -38.24 -1.99
C SER A 69 18.06 -38.46 -3.27
N ARG A 70 16.73 -38.53 -3.15
CA ARG A 70 15.83 -38.91 -4.24
C ARG A 70 15.17 -37.67 -4.87
N THR A 71 14.70 -37.83 -6.10
CA THR A 71 13.93 -36.81 -6.82
C THR A 71 12.46 -37.22 -6.87
N LEU A 72 11.58 -36.25 -6.68
CA LEU A 72 10.16 -36.36 -6.95
C LEU A 72 9.85 -35.53 -8.20
N VAL A 73 9.25 -36.12 -9.22
CA VAL A 73 8.83 -35.41 -10.44
C VAL A 73 7.31 -35.36 -10.50
N LEU A 74 6.72 -34.16 -10.43
CA LEU A 74 5.27 -33.95 -10.38
C LEU A 74 4.82 -32.77 -11.23
N SER A 75 3.65 -32.90 -11.86
CA SER A 75 2.92 -31.79 -12.49
C SER A 75 1.80 -31.22 -11.60
N GLY A 76 1.35 -31.98 -10.60
CA GLY A 76 0.30 -31.51 -9.69
C GLY A 76 0.23 -32.25 -8.36
N LEU A 77 0.05 -31.51 -7.27
CA LEU A 77 -0.12 -32.03 -5.92
C LEU A 77 -1.37 -31.41 -5.29
N MET A 78 -2.32 -32.24 -4.85
CA MET A 78 -3.53 -31.79 -4.16
C MET A 78 -3.61 -32.41 -2.77
N ASN A 79 -3.84 -31.61 -1.73
CA ASN A 79 -4.12 -32.10 -0.38
C ASN A 79 -5.62 -31.96 -0.06
N VAL A 80 -6.32 -33.10 -0.03
CA VAL A 80 -7.72 -33.23 0.41
C VAL A 80 -7.84 -33.94 1.76
N GLY A 81 -6.71 -34.24 2.39
CA GLY A 81 -6.61 -34.90 3.68
C GLY A 81 -7.02 -33.99 4.84
N SER A 82 -6.88 -34.52 6.06
CA SER A 82 -7.26 -33.81 7.29
C SER A 82 -6.10 -33.07 7.97
N GLY A 83 -4.87 -33.19 7.46
CA GLY A 83 -3.70 -32.51 7.99
C GLY A 83 -2.69 -32.11 6.93
N THR A 84 -1.74 -31.27 7.32
CA THR A 84 -0.72 -30.72 6.41
C THR A 84 0.16 -31.84 5.84
N LEU A 85 0.30 -31.85 4.51
CA LEU A 85 1.29 -32.67 3.82
C LEU A 85 2.59 -31.86 3.67
N THR A 86 3.68 -32.38 4.22
CA THR A 86 5.01 -31.79 4.06
C THR A 86 5.85 -32.61 3.08
N ILE A 87 6.43 -31.97 2.07
CA ILE A 87 7.51 -32.50 1.23
C ILE A 87 8.82 -31.90 1.75
N SER A 88 9.52 -32.66 2.59
CA SER A 88 10.73 -32.20 3.29
C SER A 88 12.03 -32.52 2.55
N SER A 89 13.15 -32.12 3.16
CA SER A 89 14.48 -32.00 2.56
C SER A 89 14.93 -33.23 1.75
N GLY A 90 15.62 -32.92 0.65
CA GLY A 90 16.31 -33.86 -0.23
C GLY A 90 16.74 -33.24 -1.57
N ALA A 91 17.06 -34.06 -2.58
CA ALA A 91 17.73 -33.60 -3.80
C ALA A 91 16.94 -32.52 -4.58
N ALA A 92 15.68 -32.77 -4.94
CA ALA A 92 14.77 -31.77 -5.53
C ALA A 92 13.34 -32.32 -5.71
N LEU A 93 12.35 -31.43 -5.63
CA LEU A 93 11.07 -31.58 -6.31
C LEU A 93 11.21 -30.98 -7.71
N ARG A 94 11.13 -31.80 -8.75
CA ARG A 94 11.25 -31.36 -10.14
C ARG A 94 9.88 -31.25 -10.79
N ILE A 95 9.66 -30.16 -11.51
CA ILE A 95 8.41 -29.94 -12.23
C ILE A 95 8.31 -30.96 -13.39
N GLY A 96 7.12 -31.53 -13.55
CA GLY A 96 6.82 -32.57 -14.52
C GLY A 96 6.86 -32.11 -15.98
N SER A 97 6.56 -33.04 -16.89
CA SER A 97 6.64 -32.82 -18.34
C SER A 97 5.68 -31.76 -18.87
N THR A 98 4.66 -31.39 -18.10
CA THR A 98 3.73 -30.30 -18.42
C THR A 98 4.37 -28.91 -18.27
N GLN A 99 5.57 -28.81 -17.68
CA GLN A 99 6.24 -27.55 -17.35
C GLN A 99 5.41 -26.65 -16.42
N GLU A 100 4.51 -27.26 -15.65
CA GLU A 100 3.74 -26.59 -14.61
C GLU A 100 3.62 -27.53 -13.41
N LEU A 101 3.82 -27.00 -12.21
CA LEU A 101 3.45 -27.66 -10.97
C LEU A 101 2.28 -26.91 -10.32
N VAL A 102 1.13 -27.57 -10.20
CA VAL A 102 -0.03 -27.04 -9.46
C VAL A 102 -0.03 -27.58 -8.04
N LEU A 103 0.03 -26.72 -7.03
CA LEU A 103 -0.13 -27.04 -5.62
C LEU A 103 -1.52 -26.58 -5.15
N ASN A 104 -2.42 -27.53 -4.88
CA ASN A 104 -3.78 -27.26 -4.41
C ASN A 104 -4.00 -27.74 -2.96
N ALA A 105 -3.93 -26.81 -2.01
CA ALA A 105 -4.23 -27.04 -0.61
C ALA A 105 -5.77 -26.97 -0.38
N ALA A 106 -6.48 -28.00 -0.85
CA ALA A 106 -7.94 -27.98 -0.96
C ALA A 106 -8.66 -28.07 0.40
N ASN A 107 -8.23 -28.99 1.27
CA ASN A 107 -8.82 -29.18 2.61
C ASN A 107 -7.81 -28.95 3.74
N ALA A 108 -6.52 -29.16 3.46
CA ALA A 108 -5.43 -28.98 4.41
C ALA A 108 -4.17 -28.47 3.68
N GLY A 109 -3.25 -27.88 4.45
CA GLY A 109 -2.08 -27.19 3.90
C GLY A 109 -1.08 -28.10 3.17
N ILE A 110 -0.28 -27.51 2.29
CA ILE A 110 0.89 -28.16 1.69
C ILE A 110 2.13 -27.39 2.13
N ALA A 111 3.14 -28.06 2.67
CA ALA A 111 4.43 -27.46 3.01
C ALA A 111 5.55 -28.09 2.19
N ILE A 112 6.41 -27.29 1.56
CA ILE A 112 7.53 -27.77 0.75
C ILE A 112 8.81 -27.07 1.20
N SER A 113 9.74 -27.84 1.76
CA SER A 113 11.08 -27.34 2.12
C SER A 113 12.18 -27.83 1.17
N SER A 114 11.88 -28.80 0.30
CA SER A 114 12.76 -29.17 -0.81
C SER A 114 12.77 -28.11 -1.91
N THR A 115 13.91 -27.93 -2.57
CA THR A 115 14.02 -27.04 -3.74
C THR A 115 13.11 -27.52 -4.87
N ILE A 116 12.24 -26.63 -5.37
CA ILE A 116 11.48 -26.82 -6.61
C ILE A 116 12.36 -26.39 -7.79
N THR A 117 12.49 -27.27 -8.78
CA THR A 117 13.36 -27.10 -9.97
C THR A 117 12.57 -27.22 -11.26
N ASP A 118 13.06 -26.58 -12.32
CA ASP A 118 12.52 -26.76 -13.67
C ASP A 118 12.57 -28.22 -14.15
N ASN A 119 11.68 -28.54 -15.07
CA ASN A 119 11.82 -29.73 -15.89
C ASN A 119 13.13 -29.64 -16.72
N THR A 120 13.75 -30.78 -17.01
CA THR A 120 14.94 -30.87 -17.89
C THR A 120 14.71 -30.37 -19.31
N SER A 121 13.46 -30.25 -19.75
CA SER A 121 13.11 -29.79 -21.11
C SER A 121 12.83 -28.30 -21.22
N GLY A 122 12.90 -27.51 -20.13
CA GLY A 122 12.73 -26.06 -20.22
C GLY A 122 12.04 -25.40 -19.02
N THR A 123 11.81 -24.10 -19.19
CA THR A 123 11.17 -23.20 -18.22
C THR A 123 9.86 -23.79 -17.70
N SER A 124 9.71 -23.84 -16.38
CA SER A 124 8.54 -24.39 -15.72
C SER A 124 7.91 -23.41 -14.72
N SER A 125 6.57 -23.40 -14.64
CA SER A 125 5.80 -22.52 -13.75
C SER A 125 5.31 -23.21 -12.48
N LEU A 126 4.99 -22.41 -11.48
CA LEU A 126 4.36 -22.82 -10.23
C LEU A 126 2.98 -22.16 -10.09
N THR A 127 1.95 -22.95 -9.84
CA THR A 127 0.59 -22.46 -9.59
C THR A 127 0.13 -22.88 -8.20
N ILE A 128 -0.35 -21.91 -7.42
CA ILE A 128 -0.87 -22.10 -6.06
C ILE A 128 -2.39 -21.92 -6.06
N ALA A 129 -3.09 -22.81 -5.37
CA ALA A 129 -4.53 -22.77 -5.21
C ALA A 129 -5.01 -23.43 -3.90
N GLY A 130 -6.29 -23.23 -3.60
CA GLY A 130 -6.97 -23.89 -2.49
C GLY A 130 -6.91 -23.08 -1.19
N PRO A 131 -7.97 -23.12 -0.36
CA PRO A 131 -8.13 -22.21 0.75
C PRO A 131 -7.19 -22.46 1.93
N SER A 132 -6.58 -23.65 2.04
CA SER A 132 -5.82 -24.07 3.23
C SER A 132 -4.34 -23.66 3.22
N GLY A 133 -3.88 -23.03 2.14
CA GLY A 133 -2.57 -22.41 2.05
C GLY A 133 -1.40 -23.35 1.71
N VAL A 134 -0.41 -22.80 1.04
CA VAL A 134 0.86 -23.46 0.71
C VAL A 134 2.01 -22.73 1.39
N THR A 135 2.94 -23.47 2.01
CA THR A 135 4.15 -22.91 2.61
C THR A 135 5.38 -23.39 1.84
N LEU A 136 6.22 -22.45 1.39
CA LEU A 136 7.51 -22.74 0.77
C LEU A 136 8.64 -22.28 1.69
N SER A 137 9.59 -23.17 1.97
CA SER A 137 10.80 -22.85 2.74
C SER A 137 12.10 -23.28 2.06
N GLY A 138 12.02 -23.95 0.90
CA GLY A 138 13.18 -24.26 0.07
C GLY A 138 13.57 -23.10 -0.87
N SER A 139 14.86 -22.96 -1.18
CA SER A 139 15.35 -22.04 -2.22
C SER A 139 14.99 -22.59 -3.59
N ASN A 140 13.95 -22.05 -4.22
CA ASN A 140 13.44 -22.55 -5.49
C ASN A 140 14.20 -21.97 -6.69
N THR A 141 14.28 -22.74 -7.78
CA THR A 141 15.10 -22.40 -8.96
C THR A 141 14.37 -22.57 -10.29
N TYR A 142 13.06 -22.88 -10.27
CA TYR A 142 12.26 -22.86 -11.49
C TYR A 142 12.29 -21.47 -12.13
N THR A 143 12.34 -21.41 -13.45
CA THR A 143 12.56 -20.15 -14.17
C THR A 143 11.28 -19.53 -14.70
N GLY A 144 10.17 -20.27 -14.70
CA GLY A 144 8.86 -19.74 -15.03
C GLY A 144 8.25 -18.93 -13.89
N GLY A 145 7.02 -18.45 -14.11
CA GLY A 145 6.32 -17.60 -13.15
C GLY A 145 5.69 -18.38 -11.99
N THR A 146 5.38 -17.64 -10.91
CA THR A 146 4.54 -18.10 -9.81
C THR A 146 3.17 -17.44 -9.92
N THR A 147 2.10 -18.22 -9.97
CA THR A 147 0.72 -17.69 -9.97
C THR A 147 -0.02 -18.17 -8.73
N ILE A 148 -0.52 -17.25 -7.91
CA ILE A 148 -1.41 -17.56 -6.79
C ILE A 148 -2.83 -17.25 -7.23
N THR A 149 -3.59 -18.30 -7.57
CA THR A 149 -4.96 -18.18 -8.11
C THR A 149 -6.01 -18.03 -7.02
N SER A 150 -5.78 -18.65 -5.85
CA SER A 150 -6.66 -18.59 -4.67
C SER A 150 -5.91 -19.04 -3.42
N GLY A 151 -6.45 -18.71 -2.25
CA GLY A 151 -5.84 -19.05 -0.97
C GLY A 151 -4.56 -18.27 -0.71
N SER A 152 -3.65 -18.85 0.07
CA SER A 152 -2.42 -18.19 0.49
C SER A 152 -1.15 -18.96 0.10
N LEU A 153 -0.11 -18.21 -0.26
CA LEU A 153 1.27 -18.69 -0.32
C LEU A 153 2.06 -18.04 0.82
N THR A 154 2.71 -18.84 1.66
CA THR A 154 3.61 -18.34 2.70
C THR A 154 5.07 -18.69 2.37
N LEU A 155 5.96 -17.69 2.39
CA LEU A 155 7.41 -17.88 2.29
C LEU A 155 8.01 -17.91 3.70
N SER A 156 8.50 -19.07 4.12
CA SER A 156 9.02 -19.35 5.47
C SER A 156 10.47 -19.90 5.44
N GLY A 157 11.35 -19.21 4.70
CA GLY A 157 12.80 -19.41 4.67
C GLY A 157 13.38 -19.52 3.26
N GLY A 158 12.53 -19.80 2.27
CA GLY A 158 12.91 -20.03 0.88
C GLY A 158 12.62 -18.88 -0.08
N THR A 159 13.12 -18.99 -1.31
CA THR A 159 12.91 -18.03 -2.39
C THR A 159 11.85 -18.53 -3.38
N LEU A 160 11.19 -17.62 -4.09
CA LEU A 160 10.50 -17.97 -5.33
C LEU A 160 11.51 -18.27 -6.45
N GLY A 161 11.00 -18.80 -7.56
CA GLY A 161 11.75 -18.88 -8.82
C GLY A 161 12.00 -17.50 -9.45
N SER A 162 12.64 -17.48 -10.62
CA SER A 162 13.05 -16.22 -11.25
C SER A 162 11.98 -15.55 -12.13
N GLY A 163 10.93 -16.26 -12.55
CA GLY A 163 9.87 -15.68 -13.38
C GLY A 163 8.88 -14.82 -12.60
N GLY A 164 8.01 -14.10 -13.31
CA GLY A 164 7.06 -13.16 -12.71
C GLY A 164 6.14 -13.77 -11.65
N LEU A 165 5.70 -12.95 -10.71
CA LEU A 165 4.74 -13.30 -9.66
C LEU A 165 3.38 -12.67 -9.98
N HIS A 166 2.33 -13.47 -9.98
CA HIS A 166 0.94 -13.01 -10.09
C HIS A 166 0.15 -13.38 -8.84
N VAL A 167 -0.48 -12.40 -8.19
CA VAL A 167 -1.37 -12.63 -7.04
C VAL A 167 -2.78 -12.23 -7.42
N ALA A 168 -3.64 -13.21 -7.68
CA ALA A 168 -5.01 -12.99 -8.13
C ALA A 168 -5.88 -12.34 -7.05
N SER A 169 -7.02 -11.76 -7.46
CA SER A 169 -8.01 -11.21 -6.54
C SER A 169 -8.47 -12.26 -5.51
N GLY A 170 -8.48 -11.90 -4.24
CA GLY A 170 -8.83 -12.81 -3.13
C GLY A 170 -7.74 -13.81 -2.74
N ALA A 171 -6.61 -13.86 -3.46
CA ALA A 171 -5.43 -14.63 -3.07
C ALA A 171 -4.44 -13.79 -2.25
N SER A 172 -3.53 -14.43 -1.53
CA SER A 172 -2.51 -13.74 -0.76
C SER A 172 -1.11 -14.36 -0.83
N LEU A 173 -0.09 -13.49 -0.77
CA LEU A 173 1.29 -13.84 -0.49
C LEU A 173 1.67 -13.31 0.89
N ASN A 174 2.19 -14.17 1.77
CA ASN A 174 2.73 -13.82 3.06
C ASN A 174 4.24 -14.08 3.10
N ILE A 175 5.04 -13.06 3.38
CA ILE A 175 6.50 -13.14 3.49
C ILE A 175 6.84 -13.14 4.98
N ASP A 176 6.98 -14.34 5.54
CA ASP A 176 7.16 -14.57 6.98
C ASP A 176 8.62 -14.86 7.38
N THR A 177 9.54 -14.65 6.44
CA THR A 177 10.99 -14.78 6.61
C THR A 177 11.70 -13.77 5.74
N SER A 178 12.90 -13.37 6.14
CA SER A 178 13.62 -12.34 5.42
C SER A 178 14.00 -12.79 4.01
N GLN A 179 13.61 -12.04 2.98
CA GLN A 179 13.79 -12.40 1.57
C GLN A 179 13.86 -11.19 0.64
N THR A 180 14.26 -11.42 -0.60
CA THR A 180 14.16 -10.46 -1.71
C THR A 180 13.11 -10.92 -2.72
N ILE A 181 12.22 -10.01 -3.13
CA ILE A 181 11.32 -10.18 -4.28
C ILE A 181 11.88 -9.37 -5.45
N SER A 182 12.51 -10.09 -6.38
CA SER A 182 13.10 -9.52 -7.60
C SER A 182 12.21 -9.71 -8.83
N GLN A 183 11.08 -10.41 -8.68
CA GLN A 183 10.18 -10.76 -9.76
C GLN A 183 9.33 -9.54 -10.14
N ALA A 184 8.94 -9.43 -11.40
CA ALA A 184 7.83 -8.55 -11.78
C ALA A 184 6.55 -9.05 -11.08
N VAL A 185 5.81 -8.16 -10.42
CA VAL A 185 4.63 -8.49 -9.62
C VAL A 185 3.38 -7.90 -10.24
N THR A 186 2.34 -8.72 -10.38
CA THR A 186 1.06 -8.32 -10.96
C THR A 186 -0.13 -8.86 -10.18
N GLY A 187 -1.33 -8.33 -10.49
CA GLY A 187 -2.59 -8.81 -9.93
C GLY A 187 -3.11 -7.92 -8.81
N SER A 188 -4.29 -8.27 -8.30
CA SER A 188 -5.07 -7.44 -7.37
C SER A 188 -5.27 -8.09 -5.99
N GLY A 189 -4.52 -9.15 -5.70
CA GLY A 189 -4.57 -9.83 -4.40
C GLY A 189 -3.82 -9.09 -3.29
N ALA A 190 -3.58 -9.78 -2.18
CA ALA A 190 -2.90 -9.23 -1.02
C ALA A 190 -1.44 -9.70 -0.92
N ILE A 191 -0.53 -8.78 -0.59
CA ILE A 191 0.86 -9.11 -0.22
C ILE A 191 1.09 -8.58 1.20
N SER A 192 1.60 -9.42 2.08
CA SER A 192 1.95 -9.05 3.45
C SER A 192 3.39 -9.42 3.77
N THR A 193 4.07 -8.55 4.51
CA THR A 193 5.42 -8.78 5.02
C THR A 193 5.42 -8.68 6.54
N THR A 194 5.94 -9.69 7.23
CA THR A 194 6.16 -9.66 8.69
C THR A 194 7.64 -9.64 9.06
N LYS A 195 8.52 -9.84 8.07
CA LYS A 195 9.98 -9.89 8.17
C LYS A 195 10.67 -8.98 7.17
N THR A 196 11.97 -8.81 7.35
CA THR A 196 12.83 -7.99 6.49
C THR A 196 12.68 -8.38 5.02
N THR A 197 12.04 -7.53 4.22
CA THR A 197 11.74 -7.81 2.81
C THR A 197 12.39 -6.75 1.94
N THR A 198 13.12 -7.18 0.91
CA THR A 198 13.67 -6.28 -0.11
C THR A 198 12.86 -6.42 -1.40
N LEU A 199 12.37 -5.31 -1.94
CA LEU A 199 11.60 -5.26 -3.18
C LEU A 199 12.45 -4.58 -4.26
N SER A 200 12.85 -5.35 -5.27
CA SER A 200 13.64 -4.85 -6.42
C SER A 200 12.94 -5.06 -7.76
N GLY A 201 11.91 -5.91 -7.80
CA GLY A 201 11.11 -6.16 -8.99
C GLY A 201 10.21 -4.99 -9.39
N ASP A 202 9.60 -5.12 -10.56
CA ASP A 202 8.62 -4.18 -11.11
C ASP A 202 7.20 -4.54 -10.63
N PHE A 203 6.58 -3.65 -9.85
CA PHE A 203 5.24 -3.76 -9.29
C PHE A 203 4.22 -2.92 -10.07
N SER A 204 4.57 -2.30 -11.20
CA SER A 204 3.67 -1.43 -11.96
C SER A 204 2.38 -2.11 -12.44
N GLY A 205 2.35 -3.45 -12.52
CA GLY A 205 1.15 -4.24 -12.81
C GLY A 205 0.41 -4.77 -11.59
N PHE A 206 0.85 -4.44 -10.36
CA PHE A 206 0.19 -4.80 -9.11
C PHE A 206 -0.81 -3.71 -8.72
N SER A 207 -2.06 -4.11 -8.48
CA SER A 207 -3.17 -3.21 -8.13
C SER A 207 -3.90 -3.64 -6.86
N GLY A 208 -3.22 -4.42 -6.02
CA GLY A 208 -3.78 -5.04 -4.83
C GLY A 208 -3.48 -4.26 -3.55
N THR A 209 -3.48 -4.98 -2.43
CA THR A 209 -3.11 -4.42 -1.12
C THR A 209 -1.73 -4.90 -0.72
N PHE A 210 -0.86 -3.98 -0.31
CA PHE A 210 0.43 -4.27 0.30
C PHE A 210 0.42 -3.88 1.78
N ALA A 211 0.69 -4.83 2.67
CA ALA A 211 0.72 -4.62 4.11
C ALA A 211 2.11 -4.91 4.69
N HIS A 212 2.65 -3.96 5.44
CA HIS A 212 3.77 -4.19 6.33
C HIS A 212 3.28 -4.35 7.76
N SER A 213 3.57 -5.51 8.36
CA SER A 213 3.02 -5.95 9.64
C SER A 213 4.11 -6.52 10.57
N ALA A 214 5.35 -6.04 10.43
CA ALA A 214 6.44 -6.47 11.30
C ALA A 214 6.18 -6.08 12.77
N THR A 215 6.55 -6.97 13.69
CA THR A 215 6.47 -6.76 15.15
C THR A 215 7.84 -6.86 15.83
N SER A 216 8.85 -7.32 15.08
CA SER A 216 10.23 -7.45 15.51
C SER A 216 10.97 -6.14 15.23
N THR A 217 11.76 -5.66 16.18
CA THR A 217 12.32 -4.30 16.19
C THR A 217 13.28 -3.95 15.06
N SER A 218 13.64 -4.91 14.19
CA SER A 218 14.59 -4.74 13.09
C SER A 218 14.02 -5.13 11.72
N ASP A 219 12.77 -5.59 11.65
CA ASP A 219 12.18 -6.06 10.40
C ASP A 219 11.53 -4.91 9.64
N SER A 220 11.93 -4.73 8.38
CA SER A 220 11.47 -3.62 7.52
C SER A 220 11.14 -4.09 6.11
N THR A 221 10.46 -3.27 5.31
CA THR A 221 10.32 -3.51 3.86
C THR A 221 11.00 -2.41 3.10
N ALA A 222 12.04 -2.75 2.34
CA ALA A 222 12.82 -1.81 1.56
C ALA A 222 12.44 -1.84 0.07
N PHE A 223 12.04 -0.70 -0.48
CA PHE A 223 11.87 -0.47 -1.92
C PHE A 223 13.21 -0.04 -2.50
N ILE A 224 13.89 -0.90 -3.25
CA ILE A 224 15.21 -0.62 -3.85
C ILE A 224 15.17 -0.40 -5.37
N SER A 225 13.95 -0.24 -5.90
CA SER A 225 13.65 0.26 -7.24
C SER A 225 12.45 1.21 -7.13
N THR A 226 12.39 2.28 -7.94
CA THR A 226 11.18 3.12 -8.02
C THR A 226 9.98 2.35 -8.58
N LEU A 227 10.25 1.31 -9.38
CA LEU A 227 9.22 0.39 -9.87
C LEU A 227 8.78 -0.63 -8.82
N ALA A 228 9.42 -0.71 -7.64
CA ALA A 228 8.98 -1.60 -6.56
C ALA A 228 7.72 -1.09 -5.84
N ALA A 229 7.24 0.09 -6.22
CA ALA A 229 5.99 0.68 -5.77
C ALA A 229 4.99 0.76 -6.94
N SER A 230 3.70 0.83 -6.62
CA SER A 230 2.63 0.93 -7.60
C SER A 230 1.61 2.01 -7.24
N LYS A 231 1.38 2.91 -8.20
CA LYS A 231 0.28 3.87 -8.16
C LYS A 231 -1.11 3.25 -8.09
N ASP A 232 -1.25 1.97 -8.44
CA ASP A 232 -2.55 1.31 -8.50
C ASP A 232 -2.79 0.41 -7.26
N ALA A 233 -1.84 0.38 -6.31
CA ALA A 233 -1.91 -0.44 -5.10
C ALA A 233 -2.11 0.39 -3.82
N ALA A 234 -2.80 -0.21 -2.85
CA ALA A 234 -2.99 0.36 -1.52
C ALA A 234 -1.87 -0.12 -0.59
N TYR A 235 -1.16 0.81 0.06
CA TYR A 235 -0.07 0.52 0.98
C TYR A 235 -0.49 0.81 2.42
N SER A 236 -0.22 -0.13 3.32
CA SER A 236 -0.56 0.02 4.74
C SER A 236 0.55 -0.46 5.66
N ILE A 237 0.70 0.24 6.78
CA ILE A 237 1.47 -0.23 7.94
C ILE A 237 0.47 -0.56 9.05
N THR A 238 0.35 -1.85 9.38
CA THR A 238 -0.76 -2.34 10.21
C THR A 238 -0.37 -2.56 11.67
N THR A 239 0.90 -2.37 12.02
CA THR A 239 1.45 -2.51 13.37
C THR A 239 2.30 -1.29 13.71
N ALA A 240 2.36 -0.90 14.98
CA ALA A 240 3.25 0.17 15.42
C ALA A 240 4.73 -0.22 15.20
N GLN A 241 5.53 0.72 14.71
CA GLN A 241 6.90 0.51 14.29
C GLN A 241 7.89 1.18 15.24
N THR A 242 9.16 0.77 15.17
CA THR A 242 10.29 1.42 15.86
C THR A 242 11.36 1.81 14.84
N ASN A 243 12.42 2.48 15.30
CA ASN A 243 13.47 3.04 14.42
C ASN A 243 14.20 2.02 13.52
N GLY A 244 14.09 0.71 13.77
CA GLY A 244 14.66 -0.34 12.93
C GLY A 244 13.68 -0.93 11.90
N GLN A 245 12.42 -0.50 11.91
CA GLN A 245 11.34 -1.11 11.12
C GLN A 245 10.75 -0.15 10.07
N GLY A 246 9.61 -0.55 9.49
CA GLY A 246 8.79 0.29 8.63
C GLY A 246 8.99 0.06 7.14
N LEU A 247 8.35 0.94 6.36
CA LEU A 247 8.54 1.03 4.91
C LEU A 247 9.76 1.93 4.63
N ILE A 248 10.75 1.39 3.92
CA ILE A 248 12.03 2.05 3.68
C ILE A 248 12.16 2.34 2.18
N LEU A 249 12.25 3.61 1.82
CA LEU A 249 12.73 4.02 0.51
C LEU A 249 14.25 3.77 0.50
N GLY A 250 14.70 2.83 -0.31
CA GLY A 250 16.06 2.31 -0.35
C GLY A 250 17.15 3.33 -0.70
N VAL A 251 18.31 2.83 -1.11
CA VAL A 251 19.46 3.67 -1.45
C VAL A 251 19.40 4.06 -2.93
N PHE A 252 19.08 5.32 -3.20
CA PHE A 252 19.02 5.89 -4.54
C PHE A 252 20.03 7.03 -4.70
N THR A 253 20.11 7.55 -5.92
CA THR A 253 20.87 8.75 -6.27
C THR A 253 19.95 9.71 -7.02
N GLY A 254 20.18 11.02 -6.89
CA GLY A 254 19.39 12.03 -7.58
C GLY A 254 17.95 12.16 -7.05
N ALA A 255 17.05 12.58 -7.92
CA ALA A 255 15.62 12.72 -7.63
C ALA A 255 14.86 11.47 -8.08
N ASN A 256 14.05 10.89 -7.20
CA ASN A 256 13.30 9.66 -7.46
C ASN A 256 11.86 9.84 -6.98
N THR A 257 10.92 9.20 -7.68
CA THR A 257 9.50 9.21 -7.29
C THR A 257 9.04 7.79 -6.97
N PHE A 258 8.40 7.62 -5.82
CA PHE A 258 7.70 6.41 -5.42
C PHE A 258 6.21 6.69 -5.45
N GLU A 259 5.49 5.94 -6.27
CA GLU A 259 4.06 6.12 -6.44
C GLU A 259 3.31 5.10 -5.59
N LEU A 260 2.53 5.59 -4.62
CA LEU A 260 1.62 4.76 -3.83
C LEU A 260 0.18 5.15 -4.17
N GLY A 261 -0.63 4.18 -4.56
CA GLY A 261 -2.02 4.42 -4.86
C GLY A 261 -2.79 5.01 -3.68
N SER A 262 -2.61 4.43 -2.50
CA SER A 262 -3.01 5.02 -1.22
C SER A 262 -2.02 4.65 -0.13
N LEU A 263 -2.01 5.43 0.96
CA LEU A 263 -1.14 5.21 2.11
C LEU A 263 -1.95 5.29 3.39
N SER A 264 -1.95 4.23 4.18
CA SER A 264 -2.50 4.23 5.53
C SER A 264 -1.51 3.68 6.56
N GLY A 265 -1.71 4.05 7.82
CA GLY A 265 -0.85 3.58 8.89
C GLY A 265 -1.45 3.79 10.26
N VAL A 266 -1.32 2.79 11.13
CA VAL A 266 -1.68 2.91 12.55
C VAL A 266 -0.72 3.86 13.29
N ALA A 267 -1.09 4.27 14.50
CA ALA A 267 -0.22 5.07 15.36
C ALA A 267 1.17 4.43 15.53
N GLY A 268 2.22 5.23 15.32
CA GLY A 268 3.60 4.75 15.38
C GLY A 268 4.10 4.04 14.11
N SER A 269 3.34 4.09 13.01
CA SER A 269 3.84 3.67 11.69
C SER A 269 5.08 4.46 11.28
N LEU A 270 5.96 3.87 10.48
CA LEU A 270 7.20 4.53 10.01
C LEU A 270 7.39 4.31 8.51
N LEU A 271 7.49 5.40 7.75
CA LEU A 271 7.93 5.40 6.35
C LEU A 271 9.03 6.42 6.19
N ARG A 272 10.19 6.02 5.66
CA ARG A 272 11.36 6.91 5.57
C ARG A 272 12.34 6.46 4.50
N ASN A 273 13.32 7.31 4.19
CA ASN A 273 14.52 6.83 3.51
C ASN A 273 15.33 5.86 4.37
N SER A 274 16.15 5.05 3.70
CA SER A 274 17.27 4.34 4.31
C SER A 274 18.19 5.33 5.04
N THR A 275 18.85 4.85 6.09
CA THR A 275 19.85 5.65 6.83
C THR A 275 21.17 5.77 6.10
N SER A 276 21.40 4.96 5.06
CA SER A 276 22.63 4.93 4.27
C SER A 276 22.51 5.64 2.92
N VAL A 277 21.59 6.59 2.80
CA VAL A 277 21.35 7.32 1.55
C VAL A 277 22.43 8.38 1.30
N ASN A 278 22.78 8.60 0.03
CA ASN A 278 23.74 9.63 -0.37
C ASN A 278 23.20 11.04 -0.11
N ALA A 279 24.05 11.93 0.39
CA ALA A 279 23.74 13.34 0.53
C ALA A 279 23.25 13.93 -0.81
N GLY A 280 22.13 14.65 -0.79
CA GLY A 280 21.51 15.26 -1.98
C GLY A 280 20.48 14.37 -2.69
N THR A 281 20.21 13.15 -2.21
CA THR A 281 19.11 12.33 -2.73
C THR A 281 17.77 12.88 -2.25
N ILE A 282 16.83 13.05 -3.17
CA ILE A 282 15.44 13.43 -2.89
C ILE A 282 14.55 12.28 -3.36
N ASN A 283 13.83 11.68 -2.43
CA ASN A 283 12.79 10.72 -2.75
C ASN A 283 11.43 11.38 -2.53
N THR A 284 10.70 11.60 -3.62
CA THR A 284 9.33 12.11 -3.59
C THR A 284 8.36 10.94 -3.42
N LEU A 285 7.58 11.00 -2.35
CA LEU A 285 6.48 10.09 -2.11
C LEU A 285 5.21 10.68 -2.73
N ARG A 286 4.73 10.09 -3.83
CA ARG A 286 3.53 10.54 -4.53
C ARG A 286 2.34 9.66 -4.16
N VAL A 287 1.33 10.22 -3.51
CA VAL A 287 0.24 9.46 -2.86
C VAL A 287 -1.13 9.93 -3.32
N GLY A 288 -2.02 8.99 -3.63
CA GLY A 288 -3.46 9.24 -3.74
C GLY A 288 -4.11 8.86 -5.07
N ASN A 289 -3.38 8.16 -5.95
CA ASN A 289 -3.90 7.74 -7.26
C ASN A 289 -5.13 6.81 -7.17
N LEU A 290 -5.37 6.13 -6.03
CA LEU A 290 -6.58 5.35 -5.79
C LEU A 290 -7.81 6.22 -5.42
N ASN A 291 -7.63 7.53 -5.21
CA ASN A 291 -8.70 8.47 -4.85
C ASN A 291 -9.47 8.08 -3.57
N THR A 292 -8.84 7.32 -2.67
CA THR A 292 -9.42 6.88 -1.40
C THR A 292 -9.05 7.84 -0.28
N ASP A 293 -9.98 8.10 0.63
CA ASP A 293 -9.67 8.75 1.90
C ASP A 293 -8.85 7.82 2.79
N THR A 294 -7.73 8.31 3.32
CA THR A 294 -6.78 7.53 4.12
C THR A 294 -6.19 8.36 5.25
N GLU A 295 -5.81 7.69 6.33
CA GLU A 295 -5.09 8.28 7.46
C GLU A 295 -3.75 7.56 7.65
N PHE A 296 -2.68 8.35 7.78
CA PHE A 296 -1.38 7.89 8.20
C PHE A 296 -1.03 8.51 9.55
N ALA A 297 -1.24 7.74 10.63
CA ALA A 297 -0.97 8.13 12.01
C ALA A 297 0.50 7.89 12.43
N GLY A 298 1.40 7.84 11.46
CA GLY A 298 2.83 7.54 11.66
C GLY A 298 3.74 8.74 11.43
N THR A 299 5.04 8.42 11.35
CA THR A 299 6.09 9.37 10.97
C THR A 299 6.52 9.10 9.53
N LEU A 300 6.34 10.10 8.66
CA LEU A 300 7.13 10.23 7.45
C LEU A 300 8.49 10.84 7.82
N GLY A 301 9.60 10.15 7.55
CA GLY A 301 10.93 10.53 8.02
C GLY A 301 11.96 10.76 6.91
N GLY A 302 12.88 11.70 7.08
CA GLY A 302 13.95 11.97 6.12
C GLY A 302 15.00 10.85 6.00
N GLY A 303 15.23 10.07 7.06
CA GLY A 303 16.28 9.03 7.07
C GLY A 303 17.67 9.64 6.87
N GLY A 304 18.47 9.08 5.96
CA GLY A 304 19.77 9.63 5.56
C GLY A 304 19.72 10.70 4.45
N GLY A 305 18.55 11.00 3.91
CA GLY A 305 18.37 11.94 2.78
C GLY A 305 17.14 12.83 2.94
N THR A 306 16.60 13.33 1.83
CA THR A 306 15.37 14.13 1.84
C THR A 306 14.20 13.26 1.37
N VAL A 307 13.09 13.31 2.11
CA VAL A 307 11.78 12.81 1.64
C VAL A 307 10.92 14.04 1.35
N ALA A 308 10.35 14.10 0.14
CA ALA A 308 9.32 15.06 -0.25
C ALA A 308 7.97 14.34 -0.35
N LEU A 309 6.87 15.07 -0.22
CA LEU A 309 5.52 14.53 -0.33
C LEU A 309 4.78 15.22 -1.47
N GLU A 310 4.15 14.45 -2.35
CA GLU A 310 3.24 14.97 -3.37
C GLU A 310 1.87 14.30 -3.19
N LYS A 311 0.87 15.09 -2.80
CA LYS A 311 -0.53 14.65 -2.74
C LYS A 311 -1.18 14.84 -4.11
N VAL A 312 -1.71 13.75 -4.65
CA VAL A 312 -2.39 13.64 -5.96
C VAL A 312 -3.74 12.94 -5.80
N GLY A 313 -4.54 12.91 -6.86
CA GLY A 313 -5.86 12.27 -6.86
C GLY A 313 -6.88 12.97 -5.95
N ASN A 314 -8.12 12.52 -5.98
CA ASN A 314 -9.27 13.23 -5.42
C ASN A 314 -9.54 12.94 -3.93
N GLY A 315 -8.98 11.84 -3.40
CA GLY A 315 -9.18 11.45 -2.01
C GLY A 315 -8.47 12.36 -1.02
N THR A 316 -8.75 12.16 0.26
CA THR A 316 -8.15 12.84 1.40
C THR A 316 -6.99 12.01 1.97
N LEU A 317 -5.83 12.62 2.16
CA LEU A 317 -4.77 12.06 2.99
C LEU A 317 -4.72 12.86 4.29
N THR A 318 -4.95 12.20 5.42
CA THR A 318 -4.79 12.79 6.75
C THR A 318 -3.46 12.36 7.36
N LEU A 319 -2.61 13.31 7.69
CA LEU A 319 -1.37 13.10 8.44
C LEU A 319 -1.61 13.50 9.91
N SER A 320 -1.89 12.50 10.75
CA SER A 320 -2.21 12.69 12.17
C SER A 320 -1.03 12.41 13.11
N GLY A 321 0.03 11.78 12.62
CA GLY A 321 1.27 11.57 13.37
C GLY A 321 2.24 12.76 13.33
N THR A 322 3.35 12.63 14.06
CA THR A 322 4.48 13.57 14.00
C THR A 322 5.42 13.17 12.87
N ASN A 323 5.50 13.98 11.83
CA ASN A 323 6.35 13.77 10.68
C ASN A 323 7.67 14.55 10.83
N ALA A 324 8.74 14.00 10.25
CA ALA A 324 10.10 14.51 10.37
C ALA A 324 10.83 14.59 9.01
N TYR A 325 10.11 14.49 7.89
CA TYR A 325 10.67 14.77 6.58
C TYR A 325 10.84 16.28 6.37
N THR A 326 11.80 16.64 5.53
CA THR A 326 12.23 18.04 5.31
C THR A 326 12.13 18.47 3.85
N GLY A 327 11.82 17.56 2.93
CA GLY A 327 11.54 17.91 1.54
C GLY A 327 10.17 18.55 1.41
N ASP A 328 9.97 19.29 0.33
CA ASP A 328 8.74 20.05 0.10
C ASP A 328 7.50 19.14 0.06
N THR A 329 6.39 19.70 0.51
CA THR A 329 5.06 19.10 0.42
C THR A 329 4.28 19.81 -0.68
N LEU A 330 4.00 19.13 -1.78
CA LEU A 330 3.16 19.63 -2.86
C LEU A 330 1.77 19.00 -2.77
N VAL A 331 0.73 19.82 -2.76
CA VAL A 331 -0.66 19.37 -2.89
C VAL A 331 -1.17 19.77 -4.28
N SER A 332 -1.08 18.84 -5.22
CA SER A 332 -1.46 19.06 -6.61
C SER A 332 -2.94 18.75 -6.89
N ALA A 333 -3.56 17.88 -6.08
CA ALA A 333 -4.97 17.51 -6.18
C ALA A 333 -5.52 16.87 -4.90
N GLY A 334 -6.85 16.87 -4.77
CA GLY A 334 -7.58 16.34 -3.61
C GLY A 334 -7.25 17.07 -2.33
N THR A 335 -7.37 16.39 -1.18
CA THR A 335 -7.22 17.03 0.13
C THR A 335 -6.03 16.46 0.91
N LEU A 336 -5.17 17.32 1.44
CA LEU A 336 -4.20 16.97 2.47
C LEU A 336 -4.61 17.64 3.79
N LEU A 337 -4.98 16.84 4.79
CA LEU A 337 -5.27 17.33 6.14
C LEU A 337 -4.10 17.01 7.08
N VAL A 338 -3.71 17.98 7.90
CA VAL A 338 -2.70 17.83 8.93
C VAL A 338 -3.35 18.03 10.29
N THR A 339 -3.47 16.97 11.08
CA THR A 339 -3.92 17.02 12.48
C THR A 339 -2.80 16.70 13.46
N GLY A 340 -1.69 16.15 12.96
CA GLY A 340 -0.44 15.97 13.71
C GLY A 340 0.53 17.12 13.48
N ALA A 341 1.78 16.81 13.18
CA ALA A 341 2.80 17.81 12.85
C ALA A 341 3.57 17.42 11.60
N LEU A 342 3.87 18.40 10.75
CA LEU A 342 4.87 18.27 9.68
C LEU A 342 6.26 18.65 10.19
N GLY A 343 7.30 18.21 9.50
CA GLY A 343 8.66 18.66 9.75
C GLY A 343 8.87 20.13 9.37
N ASN A 344 10.11 20.60 9.38
CA ASN A 344 10.47 21.89 8.78
C ASN A 344 10.49 21.77 7.24
N THR A 345 9.30 21.67 6.66
CA THR A 345 9.02 21.51 5.23
C THR A 345 8.18 22.68 4.74
N ALA A 346 8.45 23.15 3.53
CA ALA A 346 7.56 24.07 2.84
C ALA A 346 6.35 23.30 2.30
N VAL A 347 5.14 23.82 2.50
CA VAL A 347 3.91 23.31 1.91
C VAL A 347 3.47 24.24 0.80
N THR A 348 3.30 23.72 -0.41
CA THR A 348 2.72 24.42 -1.56
C THR A 348 1.46 23.69 -2.02
N VAL A 349 0.39 24.43 -2.23
CA VAL A 349 -0.88 23.92 -2.79
C VAL A 349 -1.07 24.53 -4.16
N ASP A 350 -1.10 23.68 -5.18
CA ASP A 350 -1.28 24.06 -6.57
C ASP A 350 -2.35 23.16 -7.22
N GLY A 351 -3.62 23.44 -6.89
CA GLY A 351 -4.79 22.79 -7.48
C GLY A 351 -5.55 21.86 -6.53
N GLY A 352 -5.07 21.66 -5.31
CA GLY A 352 -5.72 20.85 -4.28
C GLY A 352 -6.38 21.64 -3.15
N THR A 353 -6.58 20.95 -2.03
CA THR A 353 -7.10 21.49 -0.78
C THR A 353 -6.14 21.13 0.35
N PHE A 354 -5.81 22.09 1.21
CA PHE A 354 -4.96 21.87 2.37
C PHE A 354 -5.58 22.48 3.63
N GLY A 355 -5.37 21.84 4.78
CA GLY A 355 -5.83 22.39 6.06
C GLY A 355 -5.64 21.41 7.20
N GLY A 356 -6.42 21.60 8.27
CA GLY A 356 -6.35 20.80 9.49
C GLY A 356 -6.15 21.66 10.74
N THR A 357 -5.85 20.99 11.85
CA THR A 357 -5.65 21.60 13.18
C THR A 357 -4.22 21.38 13.72
N GLY A 358 -3.34 20.83 12.87
CA GLY A 358 -1.99 20.47 13.24
C GLY A 358 -0.96 21.59 13.04
N VAL A 359 0.31 21.20 13.00
CA VAL A 359 1.45 22.11 12.85
C VAL A 359 2.13 21.93 11.50
N VAL A 360 2.36 23.02 10.78
CA VAL A 360 3.28 23.12 9.65
C VAL A 360 4.58 23.75 10.14
N GLY A 361 5.66 22.96 10.16
CA GLY A 361 6.95 23.39 10.70
C GLY A 361 7.76 24.33 9.79
N GLY A 362 7.33 24.55 8.54
CA GLY A 362 7.93 25.51 7.60
C GLY A 362 6.93 26.52 7.05
N SER A 363 7.19 27.06 5.86
CA SER A 363 6.28 28.01 5.18
C SER A 363 5.07 27.31 4.57
N PHE A 364 3.95 28.01 4.49
CA PHE A 364 2.74 27.56 3.79
C PHE A 364 2.43 28.51 2.62
N SER A 365 2.17 27.93 1.46
CA SER A 365 1.80 28.64 0.23
C SER A 365 0.57 28.00 -0.41
N LEU A 366 -0.48 28.79 -0.58
CA LEU A 366 -1.66 28.43 -1.35
C LEU A 366 -1.64 29.21 -2.66
N ASP A 367 -1.05 28.62 -3.70
CA ASP A 367 -0.92 29.22 -5.03
C ASP A 367 -2.20 29.08 -5.85
N SER A 368 -2.91 27.97 -5.68
CA SER A 368 -4.24 27.75 -6.24
C SER A 368 -4.99 26.66 -5.46
N GLY A 369 -6.33 26.68 -5.49
CA GLY A 369 -7.16 25.70 -4.80
C GLY A 369 -7.85 26.26 -3.54
N PHE A 370 -8.01 25.44 -2.50
CA PHE A 370 -8.82 25.78 -1.33
C PHE A 370 -8.09 25.57 -0.01
N PHE A 371 -8.50 26.33 1.01
CA PHE A 371 -8.11 26.08 2.40
C PHE A 371 -9.24 25.36 3.15
N HIS A 372 -8.94 24.25 3.81
CA HIS A 372 -9.91 23.50 4.60
C HIS A 372 -9.85 23.90 6.08
N VAL A 373 -10.94 24.46 6.60
CA VAL A 373 -11.09 24.75 8.02
C VAL A 373 -11.66 23.51 8.70
N ALA A 374 -10.80 22.79 9.43
CA ALA A 374 -11.20 21.55 10.11
C ALA A 374 -11.97 21.82 11.41
N ASP A 375 -11.53 22.80 12.20
CA ASP A 375 -12.20 23.25 13.41
C ASP A 375 -12.00 24.78 13.56
N LEU A 376 -13.07 25.51 13.84
CA LEU A 376 -13.00 26.96 14.06
C LEU A 376 -12.44 27.33 15.45
N ALA A 377 -12.40 26.37 16.38
CA ALA A 377 -11.82 26.54 17.71
C ALA A 377 -10.32 26.20 17.75
N ASP A 378 -9.81 25.48 16.74
CA ASP A 378 -8.43 24.97 16.70
C ASP A 378 -7.77 25.31 15.35
N PRO A 379 -7.04 26.45 15.26
CA PRO A 379 -6.43 26.90 14.02
C PRO A 379 -5.31 25.97 13.56
N LEU A 380 -5.00 26.01 12.26
CA LEU A 380 -3.74 25.45 11.76
C LEU A 380 -2.57 26.32 12.25
N ASP A 381 -1.57 25.71 12.89
CA ASP A 381 -0.34 26.40 13.27
C ASP A 381 0.68 26.38 12.12
N VAL A 382 1.19 27.54 11.72
CA VAL A 382 2.24 27.66 10.70
C VAL A 382 3.40 28.48 11.27
N THR A 383 4.56 27.85 11.43
CA THR A 383 5.75 28.51 11.99
C THR A 383 6.43 29.45 10.99
N GLY A 384 6.37 29.12 9.70
CA GLY A 384 6.92 29.93 8.63
C GLY A 384 5.98 31.02 8.12
N THR A 385 6.35 31.63 7.01
CA THR A 385 5.50 32.60 6.33
C THR A 385 4.33 31.92 5.64
N VAL A 386 3.15 32.52 5.73
CA VAL A 386 1.93 32.13 5.02
C VAL A 386 1.77 33.03 3.79
N THR A 387 1.66 32.42 2.62
CA THR A 387 1.37 33.09 1.34
C THR A 387 0.09 32.53 0.75
N LEU A 388 -0.76 33.41 0.22
CA LEU A 388 -2.04 33.07 -0.39
C LEU A 388 -2.10 33.77 -1.74
N PHE A 389 -2.73 33.15 -2.73
CA PHE A 389 -2.91 33.75 -4.04
C PHE A 389 -3.72 35.06 -3.97
N SER A 390 -3.47 35.95 -4.93
CA SER A 390 -4.18 37.23 -5.00
C SER A 390 -5.67 37.00 -5.29
N GLY A 391 -6.53 37.59 -4.46
CA GLY A 391 -7.97 37.40 -4.53
C GLY A 391 -8.49 36.24 -3.68
N PHE A 392 -7.65 35.56 -2.89
CA PHE A 392 -8.14 34.59 -1.89
C PHE A 392 -9.21 35.23 -1.00
N GLY A 393 -10.34 34.54 -0.84
CA GLY A 393 -11.54 35.04 -0.19
C GLY A 393 -12.21 33.99 0.70
N VAL A 394 -13.31 34.40 1.34
CA VAL A 394 -14.15 33.51 2.17
C VAL A 394 -14.74 32.36 1.34
N GLY A 395 -14.97 32.58 0.04
CA GLY A 395 -15.44 31.55 -0.89
C GLY A 395 -14.42 30.44 -1.18
N ASP A 396 -13.15 30.65 -0.82
CA ASP A 396 -12.08 29.66 -0.99
C ASP A 396 -11.86 28.81 0.27
N LEU A 397 -12.71 28.99 1.29
CA LEU A 397 -12.76 28.18 2.49
C LEU A 397 -13.69 26.97 2.30
N LEU A 398 -13.18 25.78 2.63
CA LEU A 398 -13.96 24.54 2.72
C LEU A 398 -14.02 24.05 4.17
N GLY A 399 -14.87 23.05 4.44
CA GLY A 399 -15.03 22.44 5.77
C GLY A 399 -16.01 23.15 6.70
N LEU A 400 -16.53 24.32 6.32
CA LEU A 400 -17.49 25.09 7.12
C LEU A 400 -18.93 24.84 6.69
N ASN A 401 -19.79 24.59 7.68
CA ASN A 401 -21.24 24.73 7.52
C ASN A 401 -21.69 26.12 7.98
N TRP A 402 -21.82 27.06 7.04
CA TRP A 402 -22.08 28.48 7.35
C TRP A 402 -23.35 28.77 8.16
N SER A 403 -24.35 27.88 8.13
CA SER A 403 -25.53 28.02 8.99
C SER A 403 -25.25 27.74 10.47
N GLU A 404 -24.18 26.99 10.76
CA GLU A 404 -23.78 26.59 12.12
C GLU A 404 -22.66 27.46 12.69
N VAL A 405 -21.88 28.13 11.83
CA VAL A 405 -20.87 29.11 12.26
C VAL A 405 -21.59 30.25 12.99
N THR A 406 -21.19 30.58 14.22
CA THR A 406 -21.77 31.69 14.99
C THR A 406 -21.14 33.03 14.60
N ASN A 407 -21.71 34.15 15.05
CA ASN A 407 -21.07 35.45 14.85
C ASN A 407 -19.89 35.57 15.82
N GLY A 408 -18.74 36.01 15.32
CA GLY A 408 -17.51 36.05 16.11
C GLY A 408 -16.27 36.23 15.23
N THR A 409 -15.11 36.18 15.88
CA THR A 409 -13.80 36.20 15.24
C THR A 409 -13.13 34.86 15.47
N TYR A 410 -12.62 34.25 14.40
CA TYR A 410 -11.96 32.95 14.41
C TYR A 410 -10.59 33.09 13.75
N THR A 411 -9.54 32.67 14.45
CA THR A 411 -8.22 32.50 13.83
C THR A 411 -8.30 31.22 12.99
N LEU A 412 -8.03 31.30 11.68
CA LEU A 412 -7.99 30.11 10.83
C LEU A 412 -6.59 29.53 10.71
N ILE A 413 -5.58 30.41 10.66
CA ILE A 413 -4.17 30.04 10.61
C ILE A 413 -3.42 30.86 11.65
N ASN A 414 -2.84 30.21 12.64
CA ASN A 414 -1.93 30.85 13.56
C ASN A 414 -0.51 30.86 12.98
N GLY A 415 -0.15 31.96 12.30
CA GLY A 415 1.15 32.14 11.67
C GLY A 415 1.37 33.58 11.19
N THR A 416 2.49 33.81 10.50
CA THR A 416 2.82 35.16 9.98
C THR A 416 2.44 35.27 8.51
N LEU A 417 1.44 36.11 8.19
CA LEU A 417 1.13 36.43 6.80
C LEU A 417 2.31 37.15 6.13
N GLY A 418 2.64 36.73 4.91
CA GLY A 418 3.65 37.37 4.08
C GLY A 418 3.33 38.82 3.75
N THR A 419 4.35 39.60 3.43
CA THR A 419 4.21 41.01 3.07
C THR A 419 3.25 41.18 1.89
N GLY A 420 2.23 42.04 2.04
CA GLY A 420 1.26 42.33 1.00
C GLY A 420 0.13 41.30 0.84
N VAL A 421 0.20 40.13 1.50
CA VAL A 421 -0.82 39.08 1.39
C VAL A 421 -2.19 39.60 1.83
N PHE A 422 -2.28 40.25 3.00
CA PHE A 422 -3.55 40.77 3.52
C PHE A 422 -4.20 41.81 2.58
N GLY A 423 -3.40 42.70 1.99
CA GLY A 423 -3.88 43.70 1.05
C GLY A 423 -4.43 43.10 -0.26
N SER A 424 -4.07 41.85 -0.57
CA SER A 424 -4.49 41.16 -1.79
C SER A 424 -5.71 40.26 -1.63
N LEU A 425 -6.23 40.06 -0.41
CA LEU A 425 -7.40 39.19 -0.17
C LEU A 425 -8.68 39.85 -0.72
N ALA A 426 -9.59 39.04 -1.27
CA ALA A 426 -10.85 39.55 -1.83
C ALA A 426 -11.80 40.13 -0.76
N ASN A 427 -11.82 39.53 0.43
CA ASN A 427 -12.73 39.90 1.51
C ASN A 427 -11.98 40.44 2.73
N ASN A 428 -11.03 41.37 2.57
CA ASN A 428 -10.18 41.90 3.66
C ASN A 428 -10.79 43.04 4.51
N SER A 429 -12.09 43.31 4.38
CA SER A 429 -12.75 44.36 5.17
C SER A 429 -14.25 44.16 5.20
N LEU A 430 -14.94 44.87 6.10
CA LEU A 430 -16.40 44.90 6.13
C LEU A 430 -17.02 45.42 4.81
N ILE A 431 -16.31 46.29 4.09
CA ILE A 431 -16.78 46.87 2.81
C ILE A 431 -16.75 45.81 1.69
N SER A 432 -15.77 44.92 1.73
CA SER A 432 -15.58 43.81 0.79
C SER A 432 -16.09 42.48 1.33
N ALA A 433 -16.96 42.49 2.36
CA ALA A 433 -17.41 41.27 3.03
C ALA A 433 -18.19 40.34 2.09
N PHE A 434 -17.97 39.05 2.27
CA PHE A 434 -18.69 37.98 1.59
C PHE A 434 -20.07 37.80 2.22
N ASP A 435 -21.11 37.78 1.39
CA ASP A 435 -22.49 37.55 1.82
C ASP A 435 -22.70 36.06 2.13
N LEU A 436 -22.97 35.73 3.39
CA LEU A 436 -23.23 34.35 3.82
C LEU A 436 -24.72 33.97 3.67
N GLY A 437 -25.56 34.90 3.22
CA GLY A 437 -27.00 34.77 3.28
C GLY A 437 -27.57 35.01 4.68
N SER A 438 -28.90 35.00 4.79
CA SER A 438 -29.63 35.20 6.05
C SER A 438 -29.27 36.51 6.79
N GLY A 439 -28.85 37.53 6.06
CA GLY A 439 -28.43 38.81 6.63
C GLY A 439 -27.15 38.68 7.46
N ARG A 440 -26.22 37.82 7.07
CA ARG A 440 -24.90 37.66 7.69
C ARG A 440 -23.82 37.83 6.64
N SER A 441 -22.66 38.30 7.06
CA SER A 441 -21.50 38.46 6.18
C SER A 441 -20.22 38.06 6.90
N ALA A 442 -19.19 37.71 6.12
CA ALA A 442 -17.88 37.38 6.64
C ALA A 442 -16.75 38.07 5.89
N TYR A 443 -15.69 38.42 6.59
CA TYR A 443 -14.50 39.05 6.02
C TYR A 443 -13.27 38.70 6.87
N PHE A 444 -12.08 38.91 6.32
CA PHE A 444 -10.82 38.78 7.02
C PHE A 444 -10.38 40.10 7.62
N GLN A 445 -9.80 40.05 8.82
CA GLN A 445 -9.13 41.19 9.45
C GLN A 445 -7.64 40.92 9.64
N GLU A 446 -6.86 41.97 9.90
CA GLU A 446 -5.42 41.83 10.17
C GLU A 446 -5.17 40.99 11.42
N GLY A 447 -4.06 40.25 11.42
CA GLY A 447 -3.76 39.19 12.39
C GLY A 447 -3.93 37.82 11.76
N SER A 448 -2.99 36.92 12.02
CA SER A 448 -2.88 35.51 11.60
C SER A 448 -4.16 34.92 10.96
N LEU A 449 -4.40 35.23 9.67
CA LEU A 449 -5.64 34.99 8.91
C LEU A 449 -6.93 34.86 9.75
N GLN A 450 -7.40 35.96 10.34
CA GLN A 450 -8.62 35.95 11.16
C GLN A 450 -9.89 36.16 10.34
N LEU A 451 -10.83 35.22 10.43
CA LEU A 451 -12.18 35.30 9.87
C LEU A 451 -13.13 35.97 10.86
N VAL A 452 -13.83 36.99 10.43
CA VAL A 452 -14.85 37.71 11.21
C VAL A 452 -16.21 37.44 10.59
N VAL A 453 -17.16 36.97 11.39
CA VAL A 453 -18.55 36.72 10.97
C VAL A 453 -19.49 37.63 11.75
N VAL A 454 -20.26 38.43 11.03
CA VAL A 454 -21.12 39.48 11.61
C VAL A 454 -22.52 39.45 10.98
N PRO A 455 -23.55 39.94 11.68
CA PRO A 455 -24.79 40.29 11.02
C PRO A 455 -24.53 41.41 9.99
N GLU A 456 -25.24 41.40 8.86
CA GLU A 456 -25.27 42.54 7.95
C GLU A 456 -25.71 43.78 8.74
N PRO A 457 -25.06 44.94 8.55
CA PRO A 457 -25.51 46.16 9.20
C PRO A 457 -26.96 46.44 8.78
N GLY A 458 -27.87 46.38 9.74
CA GLY A 458 -29.29 46.60 9.48
C GLY A 458 -29.50 47.95 8.81
N ALA A 459 -30.40 48.02 7.83
CA ALA A 459 -30.72 49.22 7.05
C ALA A 459 -31.01 50.48 7.89
N ALA A 460 -31.29 50.33 9.20
CA ALA A 460 -31.46 51.42 10.16
C ALA A 460 -30.18 52.25 10.41
N LEU A 461 -28.97 51.68 10.25
CA LEU A 461 -27.72 52.42 10.45
C LEU A 461 -27.28 53.19 9.19
N LEU A 462 -27.77 52.80 8.01
CA LEU A 462 -27.52 53.50 6.73
C LEU A 462 -28.47 54.67 6.48
N GLY A 463 -29.52 54.83 7.31
CA GLY A 463 -30.42 55.98 7.26
C GLY A 463 -29.80 57.30 7.74
N SER A 464 -28.62 57.27 8.39
CA SER A 464 -27.93 58.46 8.91
C SER A 464 -26.70 58.89 8.10
N LEU A 465 -26.29 58.12 7.08
CA LEU A 465 -25.19 58.44 6.17
C LEU A 465 -25.66 58.23 4.72
N GLY A 466 -26.51 59.13 4.25
CA GLY A 466 -26.95 59.16 2.88
C GLY A 466 -25.83 59.51 1.90
N VAL A 467 -25.89 58.84 0.74
CA VAL A 467 -25.30 59.20 -0.56
C VAL A 467 -23.91 58.59 -0.87
N LEU A 468 -23.94 57.71 -1.88
CA LEU A 468 -22.86 57.34 -2.83
C LEU A 468 -22.03 56.06 -2.59
N ALA A 469 -22.64 54.88 -2.80
CA ALA A 469 -21.97 53.77 -3.51
C ALA A 469 -23.01 52.74 -3.98
N LEU A 470 -23.32 52.74 -5.29
CA LEU A 470 -24.01 51.63 -5.95
C LEU A 470 -23.10 50.38 -5.87
N LEU A 471 -23.35 49.51 -4.89
CA LEU A 471 -22.75 48.18 -4.87
C LEU A 471 -23.38 47.32 -5.95
N ARG A 472 -22.59 47.03 -6.99
CA ARG A 472 -22.90 46.02 -8.00
C ARG A 472 -22.74 44.65 -7.36
N ARG A 473 -23.80 44.19 -6.68
CA ARG A 473 -23.93 42.85 -6.08
C ARG A 473 -23.74 41.81 -7.19
N ARG A 474 -22.63 41.07 -7.18
CA ARG A 474 -22.47 39.86 -8.00
C ARG A 474 -23.24 38.76 -7.26
N ARG A 475 -24.51 38.57 -7.63
CA ARG A 475 -25.35 37.48 -7.14
C ARG A 475 -24.84 36.16 -7.74
N ALA A 476 -24.82 35.11 -6.94
CA ALA A 476 -25.01 33.75 -7.44
C ALA A 476 -26.51 33.53 -7.69
#